data_AF-A0A2M7A3A6-F1
#
_entry.id   AF-A0A2M7A3A6-F1
#
_cell.length_a   1.000
_cell.length_b   1.000
_cell.length_c   1.000
_cell.angle_alpha   90.00
_cell.angle_beta   90.00
_cell.angle_gamma   90.00
#
_symmetry.space_group_name_H-M   'P 1'
#
loop_
_entity.id
_entity.type
_entity.pdbx_description
1 polymer ?
#
loop_
_entity_poly.entity_id
_entity_poly.type
_entity_poly.pdbx_seq_one_letter_code
_entity_poly.pdbx_strand_id
1 'polypeptide(L)'
;APLERIEERSVGPTLGKDSVQKGLKAGIFGLAAALLFMLFYYRLPGLIADFSLCLYALFVFAIFKGVPVTLTLPGIAGFILSIGMAIDANILIFERLKEELRTDKTIKAAIDAGFKRAFSSILDSNVTTLISAAVLFYFGSGPIKGFALTLAIGVMVSLFTAITVTKTILHLIITPQMGKAWYLGASPRLPFMVRKNFNITGARRVWFAFSGALVIGGLLFLFPPSGLRHFPPPSGLHKGIDFTGGSLTQVKFKEKSSVRKLRGVLTGFGLQKSPIQMLSPREALIRTRELSPAEKNKVESAFAKEGGKIEKFESVGPVVGKELTMKAFWAVLWASVLIVIYLTFRFSQVRFGILAIVALLHDVLIVTSIFAILGKYLKVEIDSAFVAAMLTIIGYSVNDTVVIFDRLRENLKLKKPGETFEKMANFSLLQTFTRSLNTSLTTLCVIAAILLFAGPVLRYFA
;
A
#
# COMPACT_ATOMS: atom_id res chain seq x y z
N ALA A 1 -21.00 28.06 25.48
CA ALA A 1 -20.94 26.69 26.05
C ALA A 1 -19.48 26.35 26.33
N PRO A 2 -19.15 25.61 27.41
CA PRO A 2 -17.79 25.14 27.66
C PRO A 2 -17.35 24.20 26.52
N LEU A 3 -16.08 24.32 26.11
CA LEU A 3 -15.50 23.47 25.06
C LEU A 3 -15.14 22.11 25.65
N GLU A 4 -15.61 21.03 25.01
CA GLU A 4 -15.28 19.65 25.39
C GLU A 4 -14.20 19.10 24.43
N ARG A 5 -13.13 18.53 24.99
CA ARG A 5 -12.03 17.96 24.19
C ARG A 5 -12.42 16.58 23.70
N ILE A 6 -12.82 16.49 22.42
CA ILE A 6 -13.28 15.25 21.78
C ILE A 6 -12.14 14.33 21.27
N GLU A 7 -10.95 14.90 21.04
CA GLU A 7 -9.74 14.18 20.62
C GLU A 7 -8.49 14.92 21.10
N GLU A 8 -7.45 14.18 21.50
CA GLU A 8 -6.13 14.70 21.82
C GLU A 8 -5.05 13.81 21.21
N ARG A 9 -4.06 14.41 20.54
CA ARG A 9 -2.83 13.72 20.15
C ARG A 9 -1.63 14.56 20.56
N SER A 10 -0.77 13.99 21.40
CA SER A 10 0.47 14.59 21.86
C SER A 10 1.62 13.64 21.53
N VAL A 11 2.61 14.16 20.80
CA VAL A 11 3.79 13.41 20.38
C VAL A 11 5.03 14.16 20.88
N GLY A 12 5.89 13.45 21.61
CA GLY A 12 7.15 13.97 22.11
C GLY A 12 8.10 14.35 20.96
N PRO A 13 8.81 15.48 21.04
CA PRO A 13 9.72 15.93 19.97
C PRO A 13 10.79 14.89 19.59
N THR A 14 11.28 14.12 20.56
CA THR A 14 12.25 13.05 20.34
C THR A 14 11.70 11.91 19.49
N LEU A 15 10.45 11.50 19.74
CA LEU A 15 9.78 10.45 18.97
C LEU A 15 9.53 10.92 17.53
N GLY A 16 9.07 12.17 17.36
CA GLY A 16 8.89 12.76 16.03
C GLY A 16 10.19 12.80 15.21
N LYS A 17 11.29 13.29 15.79
CA LYS A 17 12.59 13.33 15.11
C LYS A 17 13.10 11.94 14.74
N ASP A 18 12.99 10.97 15.65
CA ASP A 18 13.41 9.58 15.41
C ASP A 18 12.56 8.93 14.30
N SER A 19 11.24 9.12 14.32
CA SER A 19 10.35 8.62 13.26
C SER A 19 10.68 9.20 11.89
N VAL A 20 10.98 10.51 11.80
CA VAL A 20 11.40 11.12 10.52
C VAL A 20 12.73 10.55 10.05
N GLN A 21 13.72 10.41 10.92
CA GLN A 21 15.03 9.85 10.54
C GLN A 21 14.93 8.40 10.09
N LYS A 22 14.13 7.57 10.79
CA LYS A 22 13.85 6.18 10.43
C LYS A 22 13.10 6.08 9.11
N GLY A 23 12.06 6.90 8.93
CA GLY A 23 11.31 7.00 7.66
C GLY A 23 12.20 7.42 6.49
N LEU A 24 13.09 8.39 6.69
CA LEU A 24 14.04 8.84 5.67
C LEU A 24 15.03 7.72 5.30
N LYS A 25 15.62 7.03 6.30
CA LYS A 25 16.50 5.90 6.06
C LYS A 25 15.80 4.78 5.28
N ALA A 26 14.58 4.43 5.70
CA ALA A 26 13.75 3.45 5.00
C ALA A 26 13.50 3.85 3.53
N GLY A 27 13.12 5.12 3.31
CA GLY A 27 12.92 5.67 1.98
C GLY A 27 14.18 5.60 1.12
N ILE A 28 15.36 5.97 1.66
CA ILE A 28 16.64 5.91 0.94
C ILE A 28 16.99 4.47 0.54
N PHE A 29 16.91 3.51 1.47
CA PHE A 29 17.24 2.11 1.17
C PHE A 29 16.24 1.48 0.18
N GLY A 30 14.94 1.74 0.36
CA GLY A 30 13.90 1.27 -0.55
C GLY A 30 14.05 1.84 -1.95
N LEU A 31 14.32 3.14 -2.04
CA LEU A 31 14.57 3.82 -3.32
C LEU A 31 15.84 3.28 -3.98
N ALA A 32 16.96 3.19 -3.26
CA ALA A 32 18.21 2.67 -3.81
C ALA A 32 18.05 1.25 -4.36
N ALA A 33 17.36 0.36 -3.64
CA ALA A 33 17.08 -0.98 -4.12
C ALA A 33 16.24 -0.98 -5.42
N ALA A 34 15.23 -0.12 -5.50
CA ALA A 34 14.38 0.00 -6.69
C ALA A 34 15.14 0.60 -7.89
N LEU A 35 15.96 1.63 -7.67
CA LEU A 35 16.84 2.22 -8.70
C LEU A 35 17.85 1.21 -9.22
N LEU A 36 18.51 0.45 -8.34
CA LEU A 36 19.45 -0.60 -8.76
C LEU A 36 18.75 -1.67 -9.59
N PHE A 37 17.53 -2.07 -9.18
CA PHE A 37 16.73 -3.00 -9.98
C PHE A 37 16.44 -2.44 -11.38
N MET A 38 16.01 -1.18 -11.48
CA MET A 38 15.76 -0.51 -12.76
C MET A 38 17.01 -0.46 -13.62
N LEU A 39 18.14 -0.05 -13.07
CA LEU A 39 19.43 0.01 -13.76
C LEU A 39 19.86 -1.37 -14.29
N PHE A 40 19.82 -2.42 -13.47
CA PHE A 40 20.32 -3.74 -13.89
C PHE A 40 19.35 -4.46 -14.83
N TYR A 41 18.05 -4.39 -14.58
CA TYR A 41 17.05 -5.11 -15.36
C TYR A 41 16.68 -4.39 -16.66
N TYR A 42 16.52 -3.06 -16.61
CA TYR A 42 16.10 -2.23 -17.74
C TYR A 42 17.25 -1.47 -18.41
N ARG A 43 18.46 -1.46 -17.85
CA ARG A 43 19.67 -0.89 -18.47
C ARG A 43 19.52 0.60 -18.78
N LEU A 44 19.73 1.00 -20.04
CA LEU A 44 19.68 2.41 -20.44
C LEU A 44 18.30 3.03 -20.22
N PRO A 45 17.17 2.40 -20.64
CA PRO A 45 15.84 2.83 -20.22
C PRO A 45 15.69 2.95 -18.71
N GLY A 46 16.23 2.00 -17.95
CA GLY A 46 16.24 2.03 -16.48
C GLY A 46 16.92 3.27 -15.94
N LEU A 47 18.15 3.55 -16.39
CA LEU A 47 18.91 4.75 -16.01
C LEU A 47 18.16 6.04 -16.37
N ILE A 48 17.50 6.07 -17.53
CA ILE A 48 16.70 7.23 -17.94
C ILE A 48 15.47 7.40 -17.03
N ALA A 49 14.79 6.31 -16.67
CA ALA A 49 13.69 6.36 -15.71
C ALA A 49 14.16 6.82 -14.32
N ASP A 50 15.33 6.38 -13.87
CA ASP A 50 15.92 6.79 -12.59
C ASP A 50 16.22 8.30 -12.56
N PHE A 51 16.73 8.84 -13.67
CA PHE A 51 16.91 10.28 -13.83
C PHE A 51 15.56 11.03 -13.85
N SER A 52 14.57 10.52 -14.60
CA SER A 52 13.20 11.06 -14.57
C SER A 52 12.58 11.00 -13.18
N LEU A 53 12.90 9.99 -12.38
CA LEU A 53 12.43 9.83 -11.00
C LEU A 53 13.03 10.89 -10.06
N CYS A 54 14.26 11.33 -10.32
CA CYS A 54 14.85 12.47 -9.60
C CYS A 54 14.10 13.76 -9.92
N LEU A 55 13.75 13.99 -11.19
CA LEU A 55 12.93 15.13 -11.60
C LEU A 55 11.51 15.06 -11.03
N TYR A 56 10.92 13.86 -10.99
CA TYR A 56 9.66 13.58 -10.30
C TYR A 56 9.70 14.02 -8.84
N ALA A 57 10.73 13.63 -8.09
CA ALA A 57 10.85 14.02 -6.70
C ALA A 57 10.95 15.55 -6.55
N LEU A 58 11.73 16.21 -7.41
CA LEU A 58 11.83 17.68 -7.43
C LEU A 58 10.49 18.36 -7.70
N PHE A 59 9.71 17.88 -8.67
CA PHE A 59 8.38 18.42 -8.95
C PHE A 59 7.40 18.20 -7.78
N VAL A 60 7.41 17.02 -7.16
CA VAL A 60 6.57 16.77 -5.97
C VAL A 60 6.95 17.72 -4.83
N PHE A 61 8.24 17.89 -4.54
CA PHE A 61 8.69 18.82 -3.50
C PHE A 61 8.35 20.29 -3.83
N ALA A 62 8.45 20.69 -5.10
CA ALA A 62 8.03 22.02 -5.53
C ALA A 62 6.53 22.25 -5.28
N ILE A 63 5.69 21.25 -5.57
CA ILE A 63 4.25 21.31 -5.29
C ILE A 63 3.99 21.35 -3.79
N PHE A 64 4.69 20.54 -2.98
CA PHE A 64 4.54 20.56 -1.51
C PHE A 64 4.90 21.91 -0.89
N LYS A 65 5.78 22.69 -1.54
CA LYS A 65 6.09 24.05 -1.10
C LYS A 65 4.96 25.04 -1.40
N GLY A 66 4.21 24.84 -2.49
CA GLY A 66 3.11 25.72 -2.91
C GLY A 66 1.74 25.34 -2.36
N VAL A 67 1.52 24.06 -2.05
CA VAL A 67 0.27 23.53 -1.49
C VAL A 67 0.50 23.22 -0.01
N PRO A 68 -0.43 23.55 0.91
CA PRO A 68 -0.28 23.29 2.34
C PRO A 68 -0.40 21.78 2.67
N VAL A 69 0.57 20.99 2.23
CA VAL A 69 0.66 19.55 2.48
C VAL A 69 1.27 19.34 3.87
N THR A 70 0.52 18.68 4.75
CA THR A 70 1.04 18.25 6.04
C THR A 70 1.70 16.88 5.90
N LEU A 71 3.03 16.84 5.97
CA LEU A 71 3.81 15.61 5.85
C LEU A 71 3.78 14.81 7.17
N THR A 72 2.64 14.17 7.42
CA THR A 72 2.46 13.23 8.53
C THR A 72 3.22 11.94 8.27
N LEU A 73 3.36 11.06 9.27
CA LEU A 73 4.04 9.78 9.06
C LEU A 73 3.32 8.90 8.01
N PRO A 74 1.98 8.80 7.99
CA PRO A 74 1.26 8.25 6.83
C PRO A 74 1.55 9.03 5.55
N GLY A 75 1.56 10.36 5.56
CA GLY A 75 1.95 11.17 4.39
C GLY A 75 3.31 10.78 3.79
N ILE A 76 4.31 10.49 4.64
CA ILE A 76 5.62 9.99 4.19
C ILE A 76 5.46 8.63 3.50
N ALA A 77 4.67 7.71 4.09
CA ALA A 77 4.40 6.41 3.48
C ALA A 77 3.66 6.54 2.14
N GLY A 78 2.69 7.46 2.02
CA GLY A 78 1.99 7.76 0.76
C GLY A 78 2.93 8.30 -0.31
N PHE A 79 3.86 9.16 0.06
CA PHE A 79 4.91 9.64 -0.85
C PHE A 79 5.87 8.51 -1.28
N ILE A 80 6.36 7.71 -0.34
CA ILE A 80 7.25 6.57 -0.64
C ILE A 80 6.57 5.56 -1.57
N LEU A 81 5.29 5.26 -1.32
CA LEU A 81 4.50 4.41 -2.19
C LEU A 81 4.31 5.01 -3.60
N SER A 82 4.10 6.33 -3.69
CA SER A 82 4.00 7.03 -4.97
C SER A 82 5.25 6.91 -5.82
N ILE A 83 6.43 6.82 -5.19
CA ILE A 83 7.68 6.53 -5.89
C ILE A 83 7.65 5.12 -6.52
N GLY A 84 7.18 4.11 -5.79
CA GLY A 84 7.00 2.75 -6.32
C GLY A 84 6.08 2.72 -7.55
N MET A 85 4.97 3.46 -7.49
CA MET A 85 4.05 3.59 -8.63
C MET A 85 4.65 4.38 -9.81
N ALA A 86 5.50 5.38 -9.54
CA ALA A 86 6.22 6.09 -10.60
C ALA A 86 7.20 5.17 -11.35
N ILE A 87 7.82 4.23 -10.64
CA ILE A 87 8.66 3.19 -11.24
C ILE A 87 7.81 2.19 -12.05
N ASP A 88 6.66 1.76 -11.54
CA ASP A 88 5.72 0.85 -12.23
C ASP A 88 5.29 1.38 -13.62
N ALA A 89 4.95 2.66 -13.73
CA ALA A 89 4.61 3.27 -15.02
C ALA A 89 5.74 3.13 -16.05
N ASN A 90 6.99 3.35 -15.63
CA ASN A 90 8.16 3.17 -16.51
C ASN A 90 8.41 1.69 -16.84
N ILE A 91 8.24 0.77 -15.89
CA ILE A 91 8.32 -0.67 -16.12
C ILE A 91 7.34 -1.12 -17.21
N LEU A 92 6.07 -0.69 -17.13
CA LEU A 92 5.06 -0.99 -18.14
C LEU A 92 5.47 -0.49 -19.53
N ILE A 93 5.91 0.77 -19.63
CA ILE A 93 6.39 1.37 -20.87
C ILE A 93 7.53 0.53 -21.45
N PHE A 94 8.49 0.13 -20.61
CA PHE A 94 9.67 -0.61 -21.06
C PHE A 94 9.34 -2.05 -21.46
N GLU A 95 8.42 -2.74 -20.78
CA GLU A 95 7.97 -4.06 -21.23
C GLU A 95 7.22 -3.97 -22.57
N ARG A 96 6.39 -2.95 -22.78
CA ARG A 96 5.75 -2.70 -24.09
C ARG A 96 6.78 -2.34 -25.16
N LEU A 97 7.76 -1.50 -24.85
CA LEU A 97 8.89 -1.22 -25.74
C LEU A 97 9.63 -2.51 -26.15
N LYS A 98 9.95 -3.38 -25.18
CA LYS A 98 10.59 -4.67 -25.46
C LYS A 98 9.69 -5.57 -26.31
N GLU A 99 8.36 -5.55 -26.16
CA GLU A 99 7.43 -6.24 -27.06
C GLU A 99 7.55 -5.71 -28.50
N GLU A 100 7.51 -4.40 -28.69
CA GLU A 100 7.56 -3.77 -30.01
C GLU A 100 8.91 -3.99 -30.71
N LEU A 101 10.02 -3.98 -29.95
CA LEU A 101 11.37 -4.26 -30.47
C LEU A 101 11.53 -5.70 -30.98
N ARG A 102 10.68 -6.64 -30.56
CA ARG A 102 10.67 -8.02 -31.08
C ARG A 102 9.88 -8.16 -32.39
N THR A 103 9.22 -7.11 -32.85
CA THR A 103 8.41 -7.10 -34.08
C THR A 103 9.14 -6.44 -35.27
N ASP A 104 10.47 -6.49 -35.28
CA ASP A 104 11.37 -5.91 -36.30
C ASP A 104 11.15 -4.42 -36.60
N LYS A 105 10.53 -3.69 -35.67
CA LYS A 105 10.37 -2.23 -35.75
C LYS A 105 11.70 -1.54 -35.52
N THR A 106 11.89 -0.40 -36.19
CA THR A 106 13.00 0.51 -35.84
C THR A 106 12.88 0.95 -34.39
N ILE A 107 14.00 1.26 -33.75
CA ILE A 107 14.02 1.61 -32.33
C ILE A 107 13.10 2.81 -32.03
N LYS A 108 13.12 3.84 -32.88
CA LYS A 108 12.23 5.01 -32.73
C LYS A 108 10.76 4.63 -32.85
N ALA A 109 10.40 3.84 -33.86
CA ALA A 109 9.03 3.38 -34.03
C ALA A 109 8.55 2.48 -32.87
N ALA A 110 9.46 1.65 -32.33
CA ALA A 110 9.18 0.81 -31.17
C ALA A 110 8.97 1.63 -29.88
N ILE A 111 9.74 2.73 -29.69
CA ILE A 111 9.52 3.69 -28.60
C ILE A 111 8.13 4.30 -28.74
N ASP A 112 7.79 4.90 -29.88
CA ASP A 112 6.49 5.56 -30.03
C ASP A 112 5.31 4.59 -29.90
N ALA A 113 5.43 3.37 -30.45
CA ALA A 113 4.42 2.33 -30.30
C ALA A 113 4.29 1.86 -28.84
N GLY A 114 5.43 1.64 -28.16
CA GLY A 114 5.47 1.20 -26.76
C GLY A 114 4.78 2.20 -25.84
N PHE A 115 5.12 3.49 -25.96
CA PHE A 115 4.48 4.57 -25.21
C PHE A 115 2.99 4.71 -25.53
N LYS A 116 2.61 4.66 -26.81
CA LYS A 116 1.20 4.78 -27.22
C LYS A 116 0.33 3.66 -26.65
N ARG A 117 0.83 2.42 -26.67
CA ARG A 117 0.11 1.26 -26.11
C ARG A 117 0.11 1.26 -24.58
N ALA A 118 1.22 1.63 -23.95
CA ALA A 118 1.33 1.69 -22.50
C ALA A 118 0.44 2.80 -21.91
N PHE A 119 0.34 3.97 -22.55
CA PHE A 119 -0.38 5.15 -22.06
C PHE A 119 -1.77 4.80 -21.51
N SER A 120 -2.53 4.04 -22.28
CA SER A 120 -3.90 3.70 -21.92
C SER A 120 -3.97 2.89 -20.62
N SER A 121 -3.10 1.89 -20.48
CA SER A 121 -3.05 1.05 -19.28
C SER A 121 -2.49 1.79 -18.06
N ILE A 122 -1.53 2.71 -18.25
CA ILE A 122 -1.00 3.57 -17.18
C ILE A 122 -2.10 4.50 -16.66
N LEU A 123 -2.80 5.18 -17.58
CA LEU A 123 -3.89 6.08 -17.23
C LEU A 123 -4.96 5.33 -16.46
N ASP A 124 -5.36 4.15 -16.94
CA ASP A 124 -6.43 3.37 -16.32
C ASP A 124 -6.12 2.97 -14.88
N SER A 125 -4.88 2.51 -14.63
CA SER A 125 -4.44 2.19 -13.27
C SER A 125 -4.29 3.42 -12.37
N ASN A 126 -3.82 4.54 -12.90
CA ASN A 126 -3.65 5.74 -12.09
C ASN A 126 -5.00 6.37 -11.72
N VAL A 127 -6.01 6.28 -12.60
CA VAL A 127 -7.37 6.75 -12.29
C VAL A 127 -7.96 6.00 -11.11
N THR A 128 -7.81 4.68 -11.00
CA THR A 128 -8.33 3.91 -9.85
C THR A 128 -7.64 4.28 -8.54
N THR A 129 -6.33 4.57 -8.61
CA THR A 129 -5.57 5.06 -7.46
C THR A 129 -6.00 6.47 -7.06
N LEU A 130 -6.24 7.36 -8.02
CA LEU A 130 -6.77 8.71 -7.78
C LEU A 130 -8.19 8.69 -7.21
N ILE A 131 -9.05 7.76 -7.64
CA ILE A 131 -10.36 7.52 -7.03
C ILE A 131 -10.19 7.15 -5.56
N SER A 132 -9.29 6.21 -5.26
CA SER A 132 -9.01 5.79 -3.88
C SER A 132 -8.47 6.94 -3.03
N ALA A 133 -7.55 7.74 -3.58
CA ALA A 133 -7.01 8.93 -2.91
C ALA A 133 -8.09 10.00 -2.68
N ALA A 134 -8.97 10.25 -3.65
CA ALA A 134 -10.07 11.21 -3.49
C ALA A 134 -11.04 10.79 -2.38
N VAL A 135 -11.41 9.51 -2.35
CA VAL A 135 -12.28 8.95 -1.30
C VAL A 135 -11.60 9.00 0.07
N LEU A 136 -10.32 8.65 0.16
CA LEU A 136 -9.52 8.79 1.38
C LEU A 136 -9.43 10.24 1.85
N PHE A 137 -9.29 11.21 0.94
CA PHE A 137 -9.21 12.62 1.28
C PHE A 137 -10.55 13.14 1.82
N TYR A 138 -11.66 12.68 1.26
CA TYR A 138 -13.00 13.08 1.69
C TYR A 138 -13.39 12.46 3.04
N PHE A 139 -13.26 11.14 3.18
CA PHE A 139 -13.69 10.40 4.36
C PHE A 139 -12.63 10.27 5.46
N GLY A 140 -11.34 10.40 5.12
CA GLY A 140 -10.24 10.22 6.07
C GLY A 140 -10.17 11.31 7.13
N SER A 141 -9.54 10.98 8.27
CA SER A 141 -9.19 11.94 9.32
C SER A 141 -7.76 12.46 9.14
N GLY A 142 -7.38 13.51 9.87
CA GLY A 142 -6.13 14.28 9.73
C GLY A 142 -4.95 13.56 9.05
N PRO A 143 -4.34 12.52 9.65
CA PRO A 143 -3.21 11.80 9.05
C PRO A 143 -3.52 11.09 7.72
N ILE A 144 -4.72 10.53 7.57
CA ILE A 144 -5.18 9.85 6.36
C ILE A 144 -5.37 10.86 5.21
N LYS A 145 -5.87 12.06 5.50
CA LYS A 145 -5.97 13.12 4.48
C LYS A 145 -4.61 13.54 3.94
N GLY A 146 -3.60 13.63 4.83
CA GLY A 146 -2.22 13.86 4.44
C GLY A 146 -1.69 12.76 3.52
N PHE A 147 -1.89 11.49 3.90
CA PHE A 147 -1.59 10.32 3.05
C PHE A 147 -2.24 10.44 1.67
N ALA A 148 -3.55 10.67 1.63
CA ALA A 148 -4.33 10.77 0.41
C ALA A 148 -3.84 11.88 -0.54
N LEU A 149 -3.54 13.06 0.02
CA LEU A 149 -3.06 14.21 -0.75
C LEU A 149 -1.66 13.94 -1.32
N THR A 150 -0.75 13.39 -0.51
CA THR A 150 0.60 13.02 -0.98
C THR A 150 0.56 11.96 -2.07
N LEU A 151 -0.33 10.97 -1.93
CA LEU A 151 -0.57 9.92 -2.92
C LEU A 151 -1.12 10.49 -4.23
N ALA A 152 -2.13 11.37 -4.16
CA ALA A 152 -2.73 11.97 -5.33
C ALA A 152 -1.74 12.83 -6.13
N ILE A 153 -1.00 13.71 -5.44
CA ILE A 153 0.06 14.52 -6.07
C ILE A 153 1.11 13.60 -6.69
N GLY A 154 1.55 12.59 -5.94
CA GLY A 154 2.53 11.62 -6.40
C GLY A 154 2.09 10.90 -7.67
N VAL A 155 0.86 10.39 -7.73
CA VAL A 155 0.33 9.72 -8.93
C VAL A 155 0.26 10.67 -10.12
N MET A 156 -0.23 11.91 -9.93
CA MET A 156 -0.35 12.88 -11.01
C MET A 156 1.00 13.28 -11.61
N VAL A 157 2.00 13.58 -10.77
CA VAL A 157 3.35 13.92 -11.23
C VAL A 157 4.03 12.71 -11.86
N SER A 158 3.76 11.50 -11.35
CA SER A 158 4.33 10.26 -11.92
C SER A 158 3.82 10.00 -13.34
N LEU A 159 2.52 10.25 -13.59
CA LEU A 159 1.92 10.12 -14.91
C LEU A 159 2.58 11.09 -15.90
N PHE A 160 2.74 12.35 -15.49
CA PHE A 160 3.41 13.37 -16.30
C PHE A 160 4.87 13.02 -16.61
N THR A 161 5.64 12.63 -15.59
CA THR A 161 7.07 12.34 -15.75
C THR A 161 7.32 11.09 -16.59
N ALA A 162 6.56 10.01 -16.36
CA ALA A 162 6.66 8.79 -17.15
C ALA A 162 6.32 9.02 -18.63
N ILE A 163 5.25 9.77 -18.95
CA ILE A 163 4.78 9.91 -20.34
C ILE A 163 5.50 11.03 -21.10
N THR A 164 5.87 12.12 -20.43
CA THR A 164 6.48 13.29 -21.07
C THR A 164 7.99 13.29 -20.90
N VAL A 165 8.48 13.25 -19.66
CA VAL A 165 9.92 13.43 -19.37
C VAL A 165 10.73 12.22 -19.84
N THR A 166 10.37 11.00 -19.40
CA THR A 166 11.07 9.78 -19.82
C THR A 166 11.02 9.61 -21.35
N LYS A 167 9.88 9.88 -21.98
CA LYS A 167 9.74 9.80 -23.45
C LYS A 167 10.68 10.76 -24.17
N THR A 168 10.72 12.00 -23.71
CA THR A 168 11.55 13.05 -24.32
C THR A 168 13.03 12.69 -24.21
N ILE A 169 13.47 12.27 -23.02
CA ILE A 169 14.87 11.88 -22.79
C ILE A 169 15.25 10.65 -23.63
N LEU A 170 14.36 9.66 -23.75
CA LEU A 170 14.59 8.51 -24.61
C LEU A 170 14.80 8.91 -26.08
N HIS A 171 13.98 9.81 -26.61
CA HIS A 171 14.13 10.30 -27.99
C HIS A 171 15.39 11.14 -28.21
N LEU A 172 15.85 11.86 -27.18
CA LEU A 172 17.09 12.66 -27.24
C LEU A 172 18.34 11.77 -27.21
N ILE A 173 18.36 10.76 -26.35
CA ILE A 173 19.54 9.90 -26.15
C ILE A 173 19.62 8.80 -27.21
N ILE A 174 18.49 8.21 -27.59
CA ILE A 174 18.47 7.06 -28.48
C ILE A 174 18.48 7.52 -29.94
N THR A 175 19.66 7.49 -30.53
CA THR A 175 19.87 7.77 -31.95
C THR A 175 19.60 6.53 -32.82
N PRO A 176 19.22 6.68 -34.11
CA PRO A 176 19.01 5.56 -35.03
C PRO A 176 20.24 4.65 -35.18
N GLN A 177 21.43 5.16 -34.86
CA GLN A 177 22.72 4.47 -34.98
C GLN A 177 23.03 3.56 -33.77
N MET A 178 22.26 3.65 -32.67
CA MET A 178 22.37 2.72 -31.53
C MET A 178 21.78 1.34 -31.91
N GLY A 179 22.41 0.62 -32.83
CA GLY A 179 21.88 -0.55 -33.52
C GLY A 179 21.69 -1.84 -32.69
N LYS A 180 21.75 -1.80 -31.35
CA LYS A 180 21.58 -3.01 -30.51
C LYS A 180 20.42 -2.87 -29.52
N ALA A 181 19.33 -3.60 -29.78
CA ALA A 181 18.16 -3.73 -28.90
C ALA A 181 18.52 -4.18 -27.46
N TRP A 182 19.68 -4.81 -27.30
CA TRP A 182 20.28 -5.15 -26.00
C TRP A 182 20.43 -3.94 -25.06
N TYR A 183 20.82 -2.76 -25.56
CA TYR A 183 20.97 -1.58 -24.70
C TYR A 183 19.63 -1.17 -24.06
N LEU A 184 18.52 -1.52 -24.69
CA LEU A 184 17.16 -1.25 -24.23
C LEU A 184 16.60 -2.38 -23.35
N GLY A 185 17.45 -3.33 -22.93
CA GLY A 185 17.03 -4.49 -22.15
C GLY A 185 16.14 -5.47 -22.92
N ALA A 186 16.01 -5.31 -24.24
CA ALA A 186 15.24 -6.21 -25.08
C ALA A 186 16.10 -7.42 -25.48
N SER A 187 15.49 -8.60 -25.38
CA SER A 187 16.02 -9.86 -25.91
C SER A 187 15.13 -10.30 -27.08
N PRO A 188 15.69 -10.82 -28.18
CA PRO A 188 14.90 -11.32 -29.31
C PRO A 188 14.03 -12.51 -28.92
N ARG A 189 14.31 -13.18 -27.79
CA ARG A 189 13.51 -14.30 -27.29
C ARG A 189 12.25 -13.80 -26.57
N LEU A 190 11.15 -14.54 -26.74
CA LEU A 190 9.94 -14.38 -25.93
C LEU A 190 10.24 -14.54 -24.43
N PRO A 191 9.43 -13.93 -23.54
CA PRO A 191 9.54 -14.13 -22.10
C PRO A 191 9.58 -15.62 -21.73
N PHE A 192 10.35 -15.96 -20.68
CA PHE A 192 10.60 -17.35 -20.27
C PHE A 192 9.30 -18.15 -20.10
N MET A 193 8.33 -17.56 -19.41
CA MET A 193 7.03 -18.14 -19.12
C MET A 193 6.22 -18.45 -20.38
N VAL A 194 6.22 -17.54 -21.36
CA VAL A 194 5.56 -17.73 -22.66
C VAL A 194 6.23 -18.85 -23.44
N ARG A 195 7.57 -18.84 -23.51
CA ARG A 195 8.34 -19.85 -24.25
C ARG A 195 8.15 -21.27 -23.70
N LYS A 196 8.06 -21.40 -22.38
CA LYS A 196 7.83 -22.68 -21.70
C LYS A 196 6.34 -23.08 -21.67
N ASN A 197 5.44 -22.21 -22.11
CA ASN A 197 3.99 -22.44 -22.16
C ASN A 197 3.42 -23.00 -20.85
N PHE A 198 3.75 -22.37 -19.73
CA PHE A 198 3.24 -22.78 -18.41
C PHE A 198 1.71 -22.70 -18.37
N ASN A 199 1.05 -23.73 -17.84
CA ASN A 199 -0.41 -23.75 -17.72
C ASN A 199 -0.85 -23.27 -16.32
N ILE A 200 -0.87 -21.94 -16.12
CA ILE A 200 -1.28 -21.31 -14.87
C ILE A 200 -2.79 -21.49 -14.65
N THR A 201 -3.60 -21.32 -15.71
CA THR A 201 -5.07 -21.42 -15.61
C THR A 201 -5.54 -22.84 -15.32
N GLY A 202 -4.81 -23.86 -15.79
CA GLY A 202 -5.11 -25.26 -15.49
C GLY A 202 -4.95 -25.59 -14.00
N ALA A 203 -4.03 -24.92 -13.31
CA ALA A 203 -3.82 -25.05 -11.87
C ALA A 203 -4.81 -24.21 -11.02
N ARG A 204 -5.85 -23.60 -11.61
CA ARG A 204 -6.82 -22.73 -10.91
C ARG A 204 -7.41 -23.32 -9.64
N ARG A 205 -7.65 -24.64 -9.59
CA ARG A 205 -8.19 -25.31 -8.40
C ARG A 205 -7.24 -25.22 -7.21
N VAL A 206 -5.93 -25.29 -7.45
CA VAL A 206 -4.91 -25.16 -6.41
C VAL A 206 -4.87 -23.72 -5.89
N TRP A 207 -4.91 -22.74 -6.80
CA TRP A 207 -4.91 -21.33 -6.43
C TRP A 207 -6.14 -20.96 -5.59
N PHE A 208 -7.34 -21.39 -6.01
CA PHE A 208 -8.57 -21.16 -5.25
C PHE A 208 -8.61 -21.94 -3.93
N ALA A 209 -8.05 -23.15 -3.88
CA ALA A 209 -7.97 -23.92 -2.63
C ALA A 209 -7.05 -23.24 -1.62
N PHE A 210 -5.88 -22.77 -2.07
CA PHE A 210 -4.93 -22.05 -1.23
C PHE A 210 -5.51 -20.74 -0.71
N SER A 211 -6.07 -19.92 -1.61
CA SER A 211 -6.64 -18.62 -1.21
C SER A 211 -7.90 -18.79 -0.36
N GLY A 212 -8.76 -19.76 -0.69
CA GLY A 212 -9.91 -20.15 0.10
C GLY A 212 -9.54 -20.63 1.51
N ALA A 213 -8.47 -21.42 1.65
CA ALA A 213 -8.00 -21.85 2.96
C ALA A 213 -7.55 -20.69 3.85
N LEU A 214 -6.89 -19.67 3.28
CA LEU A 214 -6.49 -18.46 4.01
C LEU A 214 -7.72 -17.64 4.46
N VAL A 215 -8.67 -17.44 3.56
CA VAL A 215 -9.91 -16.70 3.87
C VAL A 215 -10.74 -17.44 4.91
N ILE A 216 -10.98 -18.75 4.74
CA ILE A 216 -11.71 -19.56 5.71
C ILE A 216 -10.98 -19.55 7.05
N GLY A 217 -9.66 -19.73 7.04
CA GLY A 217 -8.82 -19.66 8.24
C GLY A 217 -9.03 -18.36 9.00
N GLY A 218 -8.91 -17.20 8.35
CA GLY A 218 -9.13 -15.91 9.00
C GLY A 218 -10.58 -15.63 9.39
N LEU A 219 -11.56 -16.06 8.59
CA LEU A 219 -12.98 -15.96 8.94
C LEU A 219 -13.31 -16.75 10.20
N LEU A 220 -12.68 -17.90 10.45
CA LEU A 220 -12.84 -18.63 11.71
C LEU A 220 -12.28 -17.86 12.93
N PHE A 221 -11.28 -16.99 12.76
CA PHE A 221 -10.81 -16.11 13.84
C PHE A 221 -11.68 -14.85 14.01
N LEU A 222 -12.29 -14.37 12.94
CA LEU A 222 -13.22 -13.23 12.96
C LEU A 222 -14.58 -13.62 13.55
N PHE A 223 -15.12 -14.74 13.08
CA PHE A 223 -16.45 -15.27 13.39
C PHE A 223 -16.35 -16.77 13.74
N PRO A 224 -15.71 -17.12 14.88
CA PRO A 224 -15.65 -18.51 15.30
C PRO A 224 -17.07 -19.06 15.46
N PRO A 225 -17.37 -20.26 14.91
CA PRO A 225 -18.69 -20.84 15.00
C PRO A 225 -19.10 -21.04 16.45
N SER A 226 -20.18 -20.37 16.85
CA SER A 226 -20.75 -20.41 18.19
C SER A 226 -21.24 -21.83 18.51
N GLY A 227 -20.44 -22.61 19.23
CA GLY A 227 -20.79 -23.98 19.64
C GLY A 227 -19.61 -24.96 19.68
N LEU A 228 -18.50 -24.68 19.01
CA LEU A 228 -17.32 -25.55 19.08
C LEU A 228 -16.44 -25.19 20.28
N ARG A 229 -16.45 -26.04 21.32
CA ARG A 229 -15.59 -25.94 22.53
C ARG A 229 -14.09 -25.80 22.27
N HIS A 230 -13.61 -26.21 21.09
CA HIS A 230 -12.20 -26.17 20.72
C HIS A 230 -11.77 -24.86 20.03
N PHE A 231 -12.73 -24.02 19.61
CA PHE A 231 -12.37 -22.75 18.96
C PHE A 231 -12.17 -21.64 19.99
N PRO A 232 -11.11 -20.84 19.85
CA PRO A 232 -10.90 -19.70 20.74
C PRO A 232 -12.09 -18.72 20.67
N PRO A 233 -12.40 -17.99 21.75
CA PRO A 233 -13.45 -16.96 21.72
C PRO A 233 -13.15 -15.94 20.62
N PRO A 234 -14.21 -15.32 20.03
CA PRO A 234 -14.07 -14.34 18.95
C PRO A 234 -13.07 -13.28 19.37
N SER A 235 -11.89 -13.32 18.75
CA SER A 235 -10.91 -12.24 18.92
C SER A 235 -11.25 -11.05 18.05
N GLY A 236 -11.95 -11.30 16.92
CA GLY A 236 -12.20 -10.28 15.91
C GLY A 236 -10.91 -9.64 15.41
N LEU A 237 -11.05 -8.48 14.79
CA LEU A 237 -9.94 -7.55 14.61
C LEU A 237 -9.74 -6.81 15.94
N HIS A 238 -8.51 -6.77 16.46
CA HIS A 238 -8.22 -5.92 17.61
C HIS A 238 -8.26 -4.47 17.15
N LYS A 239 -9.35 -3.79 17.49
CA LYS A 239 -9.57 -2.39 17.13
C LYS A 239 -8.75 -1.49 18.05
N GLY A 240 -7.98 -0.58 17.47
CA GLY A 240 -7.30 0.48 18.19
C GLY A 240 -8.27 1.58 18.66
N ILE A 241 -7.73 2.57 19.38
CA ILE A 241 -8.50 3.67 19.97
C ILE A 241 -9.26 4.52 18.94
N ASP A 242 -8.80 4.55 17.68
CA ASP A 242 -9.50 5.24 16.58
C ASP A 242 -10.90 4.66 16.32
N PHE A 243 -11.14 3.39 16.68
CA PHE A 243 -12.43 2.72 16.47
C PHE A 243 -13.15 2.38 17.78
N THR A 244 -12.42 2.13 18.87
CA THR A 244 -13.02 1.81 20.18
C THR A 244 -13.27 3.03 21.06
N GLY A 245 -12.59 4.15 20.79
CA GLY A 245 -12.38 5.21 21.78
C GLY A 245 -11.43 4.75 22.89
N GLY A 246 -11.01 5.70 23.74
CA GLY A 246 -10.10 5.48 24.86
C GLY A 246 -8.80 6.25 24.72
N SER A 247 -7.80 5.91 25.55
CA SER A 247 -6.49 6.56 25.51
C SER A 247 -5.36 5.54 25.29
N LEU A 248 -4.39 5.94 24.45
CA LEU A 248 -3.17 5.21 24.12
C LEU A 248 -1.97 6.00 24.63
N THR A 249 -1.21 5.42 25.56
CA THR A 249 -0.02 6.02 26.15
C THR A 249 1.20 5.19 25.82
N GLN A 250 2.19 5.78 25.16
CA GLN A 250 3.50 5.18 24.92
C GLN A 250 4.49 5.74 25.94
N VAL A 251 5.02 4.86 26.78
CA VAL A 251 5.95 5.20 27.85
C VAL A 251 7.30 4.55 27.59
N LYS A 252 8.37 5.35 27.63
CA LYS A 252 9.74 4.89 27.51
C LYS A 252 10.47 5.05 28.84
N PHE A 253 11.10 3.99 29.29
CA PHE A 253 11.77 3.88 30.57
C PHE A 253 13.28 4.01 30.40
N LYS A 254 13.94 4.62 31.39
CA LYS A 254 15.41 4.66 31.45
C LYS A 254 16.00 3.25 31.60
N GLU A 255 15.38 2.44 32.44
CA GLU A 255 15.76 1.06 32.73
C GLU A 255 14.74 0.06 32.19
N LYS A 256 15.09 -1.24 32.19
CA LYS A 256 14.17 -2.29 31.75
C LYS A 256 12.95 -2.31 32.65
N SER A 257 11.76 -2.26 32.06
CA SER A 257 10.49 -2.33 32.79
C SER A 257 9.77 -3.64 32.51
N SER A 258 8.86 -4.03 33.41
CA SER A 258 8.07 -5.26 33.29
C SER A 258 6.59 -4.96 33.33
N VAL A 259 5.79 -5.77 32.62
CA VAL A 259 4.32 -5.65 32.61
C VAL A 259 3.75 -5.65 34.03
N ARG A 260 4.32 -6.44 34.95
CA ARG A 260 3.90 -6.49 36.36
C ARG A 260 4.08 -5.15 37.06
N LYS A 261 5.23 -4.50 36.87
CA LYS A 261 5.54 -3.18 37.43
C LYS A 261 4.58 -2.12 36.90
N LEU A 262 4.37 -2.10 35.58
CA LEU A 262 3.43 -1.17 34.93
C LEU A 262 1.99 -1.39 35.41
N ARG A 263 1.56 -2.64 35.56
CA ARG A 263 0.23 -2.97 36.07
C ARG A 263 0.06 -2.49 37.51
N GLY A 264 1.09 -2.58 38.34
CA GLY A 264 1.09 -2.03 39.71
C GLY A 264 0.77 -0.53 39.73
N VAL A 265 1.43 0.25 38.87
CA VAL A 265 1.17 1.70 38.72
C VAL A 265 -0.28 1.96 38.31
N LEU A 266 -0.80 1.20 37.34
CA LEU A 266 -2.16 1.39 36.81
C LEU A 266 -3.26 1.00 37.81
N THR A 267 -3.01 0.04 38.71
CA THR A 267 -3.97 -0.35 39.75
C THR A 267 -4.34 0.83 40.66
N GLY A 268 -3.39 1.73 40.95
CA GLY A 268 -3.64 2.94 41.76
C GLY A 268 -4.66 3.92 41.15
N PHE A 269 -4.99 3.74 39.87
CA PHE A 269 -5.95 4.57 39.13
C PHE A 269 -7.20 3.79 38.68
N GLY A 270 -7.40 2.56 39.15
CA GLY A 270 -8.50 1.71 38.70
C GLY A 270 -8.35 1.21 37.25
N LEU A 271 -7.11 1.19 36.74
CA LEU A 271 -6.77 0.84 35.36
C LEU A 271 -6.12 -0.55 35.24
N GLN A 272 -6.31 -1.44 36.22
CA GLN A 272 -5.65 -2.75 36.32
C GLN A 272 -5.95 -3.72 35.16
N LYS A 273 -7.09 -3.54 34.47
CA LYS A 273 -7.50 -4.35 33.30
C LYS A 273 -6.96 -3.81 31.96
N SER A 274 -6.25 -2.69 31.99
CA SER A 274 -5.69 -2.03 30.81
C SER A 274 -4.72 -2.94 30.06
N PRO A 275 -4.89 -3.14 28.75
CA PRO A 275 -3.91 -3.83 27.93
C PRO A 275 -2.56 -3.11 27.96
N ILE A 276 -1.50 -3.87 28.22
CA ILE A 276 -0.11 -3.40 28.20
C ILE A 276 0.64 -4.26 27.18
N GLN A 277 1.25 -3.61 26.20
CA GLN A 277 2.06 -4.24 25.16
C GLN A 277 3.48 -3.69 25.25
N MET A 278 4.47 -4.55 25.49
CA MET A 278 5.87 -4.13 25.46
C MET A 278 6.32 -4.03 24.00
N LEU A 279 6.77 -2.84 23.57
CA LEU A 279 7.39 -2.63 22.26
C LEU A 279 8.87 -3.03 22.28
N SER A 280 9.52 -2.81 23.42
CA SER A 280 10.88 -3.25 23.73
C SER A 280 11.03 -3.42 25.25
N PRO A 281 12.15 -3.96 25.78
CA PRO A 281 12.36 -4.05 27.22
C PRO A 281 12.27 -2.71 27.98
N ARG A 282 12.38 -1.58 27.29
CA ARG A 282 12.35 -0.22 27.86
C ARG A 282 11.16 0.60 27.38
N GLU A 283 10.22 0.01 26.66
CA GLU A 283 9.17 0.77 26.01
C GLU A 283 7.86 -0.01 26.00
N ALA A 284 6.80 0.64 26.46
CA ALA A 284 5.50 0.04 26.59
C ALA A 284 4.42 0.92 25.99
N LEU A 285 3.43 0.27 25.38
CA LEU A 285 2.21 0.86 24.87
C LEU A 285 1.05 0.41 25.75
N ILE A 286 0.36 1.37 26.35
CA ILE A 286 -0.65 1.18 27.39
C ILE A 286 -1.97 1.73 26.88
N ARG A 287 -3.03 0.92 26.96
CA ARG A 287 -4.37 1.31 26.52
C ARG A 287 -5.31 1.36 27.70
N THR A 288 -5.96 2.48 27.87
CA THR A 288 -6.88 2.73 28.97
C THR A 288 -8.23 3.17 28.42
N ARG A 289 -9.24 3.24 29.29
CA ARG A 289 -10.39 4.08 29.01
C ARG A 289 -9.94 5.53 28.75
N GLU A 290 -10.84 6.32 28.22
CA GLU A 290 -10.62 7.76 28.07
C GLU A 290 -10.25 8.36 29.43
N LEU A 291 -9.11 9.06 29.46
CA LEU A 291 -8.58 9.72 30.64
C LEU A 291 -8.92 11.21 30.56
N SER A 292 -9.49 11.75 31.63
CA SER A 292 -9.61 13.20 31.76
C SER A 292 -8.22 13.85 31.84
N PRO A 293 -8.07 15.15 31.50
CA PRO A 293 -6.78 15.84 31.60
C PRO A 293 -6.13 15.74 32.99
N ALA A 294 -6.94 15.76 34.06
CA ALA A 294 -6.47 15.61 35.43
C ALA A 294 -5.97 14.19 35.73
N GLU A 295 -6.69 13.15 35.27
CA GLU A 295 -6.26 11.76 35.41
C GLU A 295 -4.98 11.48 34.60
N LYS A 296 -4.90 11.99 33.37
CA LYS A 296 -3.71 11.92 32.53
C LYS A 296 -2.48 12.45 33.26
N ASN A 297 -2.56 13.66 33.83
CA ASN A 297 -1.43 14.27 34.55
C ASN A 297 -1.00 13.45 35.77
N LYS A 298 -1.95 12.83 36.49
CA LYS A 298 -1.64 11.95 37.62
C LYS A 298 -0.96 10.65 37.17
N VAL A 299 -1.45 10.04 36.10
CA VAL A 299 -0.86 8.83 35.50
C VAL A 299 0.54 9.11 34.97
N GLU A 300 0.74 10.24 34.29
CA GLU A 300 2.04 10.69 33.81
C GLU A 300 3.04 10.87 34.96
N SER A 301 2.62 11.54 36.03
CA SER A 301 3.44 11.73 37.23
C SER A 301 3.81 10.40 37.90
N ALA A 302 2.90 9.43 37.89
CA ALA A 302 3.17 8.10 38.46
C ALA A 302 4.18 7.31 37.62
N PHE A 303 4.09 7.37 36.29
CA PHE A 303 5.10 6.77 35.42
C PHE A 303 6.46 7.48 35.51
N ALA A 304 6.46 8.81 35.68
CA ALA A 304 7.68 9.59 35.88
C ALA A 304 8.46 9.16 37.14
N LYS A 305 7.75 8.86 38.24
CA LYS A 305 8.35 8.31 39.47
C LYS A 305 9.04 6.95 39.24
N GLU A 306 8.52 6.15 38.31
CA GLU A 306 9.10 4.86 37.92
C GLU A 306 10.19 4.97 36.82
N GLY A 307 10.65 6.20 36.52
CA GLY A 307 11.65 6.46 35.50
C GLY A 307 11.12 6.38 34.06
N GLY A 308 9.79 6.42 33.90
CA GLY A 308 9.10 6.43 32.61
C GLY A 308 8.84 7.85 32.11
N LYS A 309 9.06 8.07 30.81
CA LYS A 309 8.71 9.30 30.10
C LYS A 309 7.64 8.97 29.06
N ILE A 310 6.54 9.71 29.07
CA ILE A 310 5.53 9.59 28.01
C ILE A 310 6.12 10.18 26.73
N GLU A 311 6.26 9.35 25.69
CA GLU A 311 6.71 9.80 24.36
C GLU A 311 5.54 10.05 23.41
N LYS A 312 4.38 9.42 23.66
CA LYS A 312 3.17 9.62 22.87
C LYS A 312 1.94 9.43 23.74
N PHE A 313 0.96 10.31 23.61
CA PHE A 313 -0.36 10.19 24.20
C PHE A 313 -1.41 10.51 23.16
N GLU A 314 -2.34 9.60 22.92
CA GLU A 314 -3.51 9.83 22.08
C GLU A 314 -4.77 9.50 22.88
N SER A 315 -5.81 10.30 22.75
CA SER A 315 -7.11 10.06 23.37
C SER A 315 -8.21 10.37 22.37
N VAL A 316 -9.13 9.44 22.18
CA VAL A 316 -10.26 9.56 21.26
C VAL A 316 -11.54 9.31 22.02
N GLY A 317 -12.44 10.28 22.01
CA GLY A 317 -13.75 10.14 22.65
C GLY A 317 -14.63 9.09 21.94
N PRO A 318 -15.59 8.48 22.64
CA PRO A 318 -16.44 7.41 22.08
C PRO A 318 -17.28 7.86 20.89
N VAL A 319 -17.66 9.15 20.83
CA VAL A 319 -18.40 9.73 19.70
C VAL A 319 -17.51 9.77 18.45
N VAL A 320 -16.28 10.28 18.59
CA VAL A 320 -15.31 10.37 17.50
C VAL A 320 -14.93 8.99 17.00
N GLY A 321 -14.70 8.02 17.91
CA GLY A 321 -14.36 6.64 17.51
C GLY A 321 -15.45 5.96 16.67
N LYS A 322 -16.73 6.15 17.03
CA LYS A 322 -17.86 5.67 16.22
C LYS A 322 -17.92 6.35 14.84
N GLU A 323 -17.71 7.66 14.80
CA GLU A 323 -17.70 8.43 13.55
C GLU A 323 -16.56 7.98 12.62
N LEU A 324 -15.34 7.82 13.14
CA LEU A 324 -14.17 7.34 12.40
C LEU A 324 -14.40 5.93 11.85
N THR A 325 -14.99 5.03 12.64
CA THR A 325 -15.36 3.68 12.20
C THR A 325 -16.31 3.72 11.00
N MET A 326 -17.35 4.54 11.08
CA MET A 326 -18.32 4.67 9.99
C MET A 326 -17.70 5.29 8.74
N LYS A 327 -16.89 6.34 8.89
CA LYS A 327 -16.17 6.95 7.77
C LYS A 327 -15.23 5.98 7.07
N ALA A 328 -14.50 5.16 7.83
CA ALA A 328 -13.62 4.14 7.27
C ALA A 328 -14.40 3.08 6.46
N PHE A 329 -15.53 2.60 6.98
CA PHE A 329 -16.41 1.67 6.26
C PHE A 329 -16.92 2.28 4.94
N TRP A 330 -17.45 3.50 5.00
CA TRP A 330 -17.95 4.19 3.82
C TRP A 330 -16.84 4.50 2.81
N ALA A 331 -15.62 4.81 3.26
CA ALA A 331 -14.48 5.03 2.38
C ALA A 331 -14.16 3.78 1.55
N VAL A 332 -14.06 2.61 2.20
CA VAL A 332 -13.79 1.34 1.49
C VAL A 332 -14.92 1.00 0.51
N LEU A 333 -16.17 1.16 0.94
CA LEU A 333 -17.33 0.86 0.11
C LEU A 333 -17.41 1.78 -1.12
N TRP A 334 -17.33 3.09 -0.93
CA TRP A 334 -17.41 4.06 -2.03
C TRP A 334 -16.21 3.96 -2.98
N ALA A 335 -14.99 3.75 -2.48
CA ALA A 335 -13.83 3.52 -3.34
C ALA A 335 -14.05 2.29 -4.22
N SER A 336 -14.51 1.18 -3.63
CA SER A 336 -14.81 -0.05 -4.37
C SER A 336 -15.88 0.18 -5.44
N VAL A 337 -17.00 0.82 -5.09
CA VAL A 337 -18.09 1.12 -6.03
C VAL A 337 -17.62 2.02 -7.17
N LEU A 338 -16.91 3.11 -6.87
CA LEU A 338 -16.44 4.06 -7.89
C LEU A 338 -15.42 3.44 -8.85
N ILE A 339 -14.49 2.63 -8.33
CA ILE A 339 -13.56 1.86 -9.15
C ILE A 339 -14.32 0.95 -10.10
N VAL A 340 -15.34 0.24 -9.61
CA VAL A 340 -16.10 -0.72 -10.42
C VAL A 340 -16.91 -0.03 -11.50
N ILE A 341 -17.53 1.09 -11.17
CA ILE A 341 -18.23 1.94 -12.15
C ILE A 341 -17.24 2.35 -13.24
N TYR A 342 -16.07 2.85 -12.85
CA TYR A 342 -15.02 3.23 -13.79
C TYR A 342 -14.59 2.05 -14.69
N LEU A 343 -14.27 0.89 -14.11
CA LEU A 343 -13.86 -0.30 -14.88
C LEU A 343 -14.96 -0.81 -15.81
N THR A 344 -16.22 -0.75 -15.38
CA THR A 344 -17.37 -1.19 -16.19
C THR A 344 -17.50 -0.33 -17.45
N PHE A 345 -17.43 1.00 -17.31
CA PHE A 345 -17.42 1.90 -18.46
C PHE A 345 -16.18 1.67 -19.33
N ARG A 346 -15.02 1.51 -18.70
CA ARG A 346 -13.73 1.42 -19.38
C ARG A 346 -13.58 0.18 -20.26
N PHE A 347 -13.99 -0.99 -19.76
CA PHE A 347 -13.89 -2.24 -20.49
C PHE A 347 -15.10 -2.54 -21.39
N SER A 348 -16.14 -1.71 -21.34
CA SER A 348 -17.37 -1.84 -22.14
C SER A 348 -18.04 -3.22 -22.02
N GLN A 349 -17.76 -3.94 -20.94
CA GLN A 349 -18.29 -5.27 -20.64
C GLN A 349 -18.44 -5.41 -19.13
N VAL A 350 -19.69 -5.56 -18.68
CA VAL A 350 -20.04 -5.69 -17.25
C VAL A 350 -19.33 -6.87 -16.58
N ARG A 351 -19.03 -7.92 -17.35
CA ARG A 351 -18.32 -9.13 -16.86
C ARG A 351 -16.95 -8.80 -16.25
N PHE A 352 -16.16 -7.92 -16.89
CA PHE A 352 -14.85 -7.53 -16.34
C PHE A 352 -14.99 -6.69 -15.08
N GLY A 353 -15.99 -5.80 -15.03
CA GLY A 353 -16.32 -5.04 -13.82
C GLY A 353 -16.66 -5.94 -12.62
N ILE A 354 -17.56 -6.91 -12.82
CA ILE A 354 -17.94 -7.87 -11.76
C ILE A 354 -16.75 -8.74 -11.32
N LEU A 355 -15.94 -9.23 -12.26
CA LEU A 355 -14.75 -10.02 -11.92
C LEU A 355 -13.73 -9.20 -11.12
N ALA A 356 -13.56 -7.92 -11.44
CA ALA A 356 -12.73 -7.01 -10.66
C ALA A 356 -13.28 -6.82 -9.24
N ILE A 357 -14.60 -6.69 -9.05
CA ILE A 357 -15.23 -6.65 -7.71
C ILE A 357 -14.85 -7.89 -6.91
N VAL A 358 -15.04 -9.07 -7.50
CA VAL A 358 -14.81 -10.35 -6.81
C VAL A 358 -13.34 -10.48 -6.41
N ALA A 359 -12.41 -10.11 -7.29
CA ALA A 359 -10.99 -10.08 -6.98
C ALA A 359 -10.67 -9.08 -5.86
N LEU A 360 -11.23 -7.87 -5.90
CA LEU A 360 -11.02 -6.86 -4.87
C LEU A 360 -11.55 -7.28 -3.50
N LEU A 361 -12.77 -7.81 -3.45
CA LEU A 361 -13.36 -8.32 -2.22
C LEU A 361 -12.53 -9.47 -1.65
N HIS A 362 -12.06 -10.37 -2.51
CA HIS A 362 -11.16 -11.45 -2.13
C HIS A 362 -9.88 -10.92 -1.48
N ASP A 363 -9.22 -9.94 -2.09
CA ASP A 363 -7.96 -9.39 -1.57
C ASP A 363 -8.17 -8.66 -0.23
N VAL A 364 -9.25 -7.89 -0.12
CA VAL A 364 -9.68 -7.27 1.13
C VAL A 364 -9.91 -8.32 2.22
N LEU A 365 -10.57 -9.42 1.89
CA LEU A 365 -10.82 -10.53 2.82
C LEU A 365 -9.55 -11.24 3.24
N ILE A 366 -8.58 -11.44 2.35
CA ILE A 366 -7.28 -12.03 2.70
C ILE A 366 -6.54 -11.14 3.69
N VAL A 367 -6.43 -9.83 3.42
CA VAL A 367 -5.71 -8.92 4.32
C VAL A 367 -6.40 -8.87 5.68
N THR A 368 -7.73 -8.77 5.69
CA THR A 368 -8.52 -8.79 6.93
C THR A 368 -8.35 -10.11 7.69
N SER A 369 -8.27 -11.24 6.98
CA SER A 369 -8.05 -12.58 7.54
C SER A 369 -6.69 -12.68 8.22
N ILE A 370 -5.64 -12.20 7.57
CA ILE A 370 -4.28 -12.16 8.14
C ILE A 370 -4.26 -11.27 9.38
N PHE A 371 -4.85 -10.08 9.33
CA PHE A 371 -4.91 -9.17 10.49
C PHE A 371 -5.74 -9.71 11.65
N ALA A 372 -6.75 -10.54 11.39
CA ALA A 372 -7.48 -11.25 12.45
C ALA A 372 -6.58 -12.26 13.18
N ILE A 373 -5.78 -13.01 12.43
CA ILE A 373 -4.80 -13.98 12.95
C ILE A 373 -3.70 -13.24 13.73
N LEU A 374 -3.09 -12.22 13.13
CA LEU A 374 -2.06 -11.40 13.78
C LEU A 374 -2.61 -10.69 15.02
N GLY A 375 -3.85 -10.26 14.98
CA GLY A 375 -4.57 -9.77 16.14
C GLY A 375 -4.54 -10.81 17.25
N LYS A 376 -5.01 -12.03 17.00
CA LYS A 376 -5.09 -13.08 18.04
C LYS A 376 -3.73 -13.34 18.71
N TYR A 377 -2.70 -13.59 17.90
CA TYR A 377 -1.42 -14.12 18.38
C TYR A 377 -0.41 -13.03 18.75
N LEU A 378 -0.35 -11.95 17.98
CA LEU A 378 0.65 -10.89 18.14
C LEU A 378 0.06 -9.59 18.71
N LYS A 379 -1.25 -9.55 18.98
CA LYS A 379 -1.96 -8.35 19.46
C LYS A 379 -1.75 -7.16 18.53
N VAL A 380 -1.70 -7.42 17.22
CA VAL A 380 -1.69 -6.38 16.19
C VAL A 380 -3.05 -5.72 16.15
N GLU A 381 -3.06 -4.40 16.05
CA GLU A 381 -4.28 -3.61 16.00
C GLU A 381 -4.53 -3.03 14.63
N ILE A 382 -5.81 -2.84 14.34
CA ILE A 382 -6.26 -2.02 13.23
C ILE A 382 -6.54 -0.61 13.74
N ASP A 383 -5.99 0.37 13.04
CA ASP A 383 -6.16 1.79 13.30
C ASP A 383 -6.48 2.53 11.99
N SER A 384 -6.42 3.86 12.00
CA SER A 384 -6.56 4.67 10.80
C SER A 384 -5.54 4.34 9.70
N ALA A 385 -4.32 3.92 10.05
CA ALA A 385 -3.29 3.57 9.08
C ALA A 385 -3.59 2.23 8.39
N PHE A 386 -4.20 1.28 9.09
CA PHE A 386 -4.73 0.05 8.46
C PHE A 386 -5.75 0.37 7.37
N VAL A 387 -6.67 1.32 7.59
CA VAL A 387 -7.66 1.71 6.56
C VAL A 387 -6.99 2.33 5.33
N ALA A 388 -5.97 3.16 5.53
CA ALA A 388 -5.17 3.72 4.44
C ALA A 388 -4.43 2.62 3.65
N ALA A 389 -3.86 1.64 4.34
CA ALA A 389 -3.22 0.46 3.73
C ALA A 389 -4.23 -0.38 2.95
N MET A 390 -5.42 -0.63 3.50
CA MET A 390 -6.48 -1.38 2.81
C MET A 390 -6.91 -0.70 1.50
N LEU A 391 -7.15 0.60 1.52
CA LEU A 391 -7.53 1.37 0.33
C LEU A 391 -6.39 1.45 -0.70
N THR A 392 -5.15 1.46 -0.21
CA THR A 392 -3.96 1.32 -1.06
C THR A 392 -3.91 -0.03 -1.75
N ILE A 393 -4.15 -1.13 -1.01
CA ILE A 393 -4.15 -2.49 -1.55
C ILE A 393 -5.26 -2.64 -2.59
N ILE A 394 -6.44 -2.07 -2.35
CA ILE A 394 -7.53 -2.03 -3.32
C ILE A 394 -7.06 -1.34 -4.60
N GLY A 395 -6.51 -0.13 -4.51
CA GLY A 395 -6.02 0.60 -5.69
C GLY A 395 -4.93 -0.17 -6.45
N TYR A 396 -3.96 -0.73 -5.72
CA TYR A 396 -2.82 -1.44 -6.29
C TYR A 396 -3.19 -2.81 -6.88
N SER A 397 -4.10 -3.56 -6.26
CA SER A 397 -4.60 -4.85 -6.81
C SER A 397 -5.34 -4.65 -8.14
N VAL A 398 -6.06 -3.54 -8.28
CA VAL A 398 -6.76 -3.22 -9.53
C VAL A 398 -5.78 -2.93 -10.65
N ASN A 399 -4.62 -2.33 -10.37
CA ASN A 399 -3.60 -2.03 -11.37
C ASN A 399 -3.28 -3.27 -12.21
N ASP A 400 -2.82 -4.35 -11.55
CA ASP A 400 -2.43 -5.56 -12.27
C ASP A 400 -3.63 -6.27 -12.92
N THR A 401 -4.80 -6.22 -12.28
CA THR A 401 -6.05 -6.76 -12.84
C THR A 401 -6.42 -6.07 -14.17
N VAL A 402 -6.37 -4.74 -14.21
CA VAL A 402 -6.67 -3.93 -15.41
C VAL A 402 -5.73 -4.28 -16.56
N VAL A 403 -4.46 -4.51 -16.25
CA VAL A 403 -3.42 -4.86 -17.21
C VAL A 403 -3.67 -6.21 -17.85
N ILE A 404 -3.96 -7.21 -17.02
CA ILE A 404 -4.27 -8.56 -17.48
C ILE A 404 -5.55 -8.53 -18.33
N PHE A 405 -6.56 -7.77 -17.92
CA PHE A 405 -7.81 -7.63 -18.67
C PHE A 405 -7.62 -6.93 -20.01
N ASP A 406 -6.81 -5.87 -20.04
CA ASP A 406 -6.45 -5.19 -21.30
C ASP A 406 -5.77 -6.17 -22.24
N ARG A 407 -4.78 -6.94 -21.76
CA ARG A 407 -4.09 -7.94 -22.60
C ARG A 407 -5.00 -9.06 -23.06
N LEU A 408 -5.88 -9.54 -22.19
CA LEU A 408 -6.89 -10.53 -22.54
C LEU A 408 -7.82 -10.01 -23.63
N ARG A 409 -8.27 -8.76 -23.54
CA ARG A 409 -9.10 -8.12 -24.55
C ARG A 409 -8.37 -7.95 -25.88
N GLU A 410 -7.10 -7.50 -25.86
CA GLU A 410 -6.25 -7.44 -27.05
C GLU A 410 -6.18 -8.80 -27.75
N ASN A 411 -5.88 -9.85 -26.99
CA ASN A 411 -5.73 -11.21 -27.51
C ASN A 411 -7.07 -11.80 -27.99
N LEU A 412 -8.19 -11.53 -27.32
CA LEU A 412 -9.52 -11.99 -27.75
C LEU A 412 -9.96 -11.39 -29.09
N LYS A 413 -9.53 -10.16 -29.43
CA LYS A 413 -9.78 -9.57 -30.75
C LYS A 413 -9.00 -10.26 -31.87
N LEU A 414 -7.84 -10.85 -31.54
CA LEU A 414 -6.97 -11.57 -32.48
C LEU A 414 -7.17 -13.09 -32.44
N LYS A 415 -8.19 -13.55 -31.72
CA LYS A 415 -8.49 -14.96 -31.50
C LYS A 415 -8.77 -15.67 -32.82
N LYS A 416 -8.08 -16.80 -33.06
CA LYS A 416 -8.32 -17.64 -34.25
C LYS A 416 -9.46 -18.64 -34.01
N PRO A 417 -10.17 -19.10 -35.07
CA PRO A 417 -11.14 -20.18 -34.96
C PRO A 417 -10.52 -21.42 -34.31
N GLY A 418 -11.24 -22.03 -33.36
CA GLY A 418 -10.77 -23.21 -32.62
C GLY A 418 -9.97 -22.93 -31.35
N GLU A 419 -9.55 -21.69 -31.07
CA GLU A 419 -8.91 -21.36 -29.80
C GLU A 419 -9.93 -21.25 -28.65
N THR A 420 -9.61 -21.82 -27.49
CA THR A 420 -10.49 -21.74 -26.31
C THR A 420 -10.23 -20.45 -25.53
N PHE A 421 -11.25 -19.98 -24.80
CA PHE A 421 -11.07 -18.83 -23.90
C PHE A 421 -9.98 -19.09 -22.86
N GLU A 422 -9.92 -20.31 -22.31
CA GLU A 422 -8.91 -20.70 -21.33
C GLU A 422 -7.48 -20.57 -21.88
N LYS A 423 -7.24 -21.02 -23.12
CA LYS A 423 -5.93 -20.86 -23.77
C LYS A 423 -5.56 -19.38 -23.93
N MET A 424 -6.53 -18.54 -24.32
CA MET A 424 -6.31 -17.10 -24.48
C MET A 424 -6.07 -16.40 -23.13
N ALA A 425 -6.78 -16.78 -22.08
CA ALA A 425 -6.57 -16.30 -20.73
C ALA A 425 -5.17 -16.66 -20.22
N ASN A 426 -4.77 -17.93 -20.36
CA ASN A 426 -3.45 -18.38 -19.96
C ASN A 426 -2.34 -17.65 -20.73
N PHE A 427 -2.47 -17.54 -22.06
CA PHE A 427 -1.50 -16.83 -22.88
C PHE A 427 -1.36 -15.35 -22.48
N SER A 428 -2.48 -14.68 -22.18
CA SER A 428 -2.50 -13.29 -21.73
C SER A 428 -1.78 -13.13 -20.39
N LEU A 429 -2.05 -14.03 -19.43
CA LEU A 429 -1.35 -14.06 -18.14
C LEU A 429 0.16 -14.26 -18.30
N LEU A 430 0.60 -15.20 -19.14
CA LEU A 430 2.03 -15.44 -19.36
C LEU A 430 2.75 -14.25 -19.99
N GLN A 431 2.06 -13.50 -20.85
CA GLN A 431 2.62 -12.30 -21.49
C GLN A 431 2.81 -11.16 -20.49
N THR A 432 1.86 -10.95 -19.58
CA THR A 432 1.95 -9.90 -18.56
C THR A 432 2.77 -10.30 -17.34
N PHE A 433 2.98 -11.59 -17.10
CA PHE A 433 3.63 -12.13 -15.90
C PHE A 433 4.97 -11.46 -15.55
N THR A 434 5.85 -11.27 -16.54
CA THR A 434 7.17 -10.66 -16.29
C THR A 434 7.03 -9.22 -15.81
N ARG A 435 6.08 -8.47 -16.40
CA ARG A 435 5.77 -7.13 -15.95
C ARG A 435 5.21 -7.16 -14.53
N SER A 436 4.13 -7.91 -14.27
CA SER A 436 3.48 -8.02 -12.97
C SER A 436 4.45 -8.41 -11.84
N LEU A 437 5.40 -9.31 -12.15
CA LEU A 437 6.45 -9.70 -11.22
C LEU A 437 7.41 -8.55 -10.93
N ASN A 438 7.89 -7.85 -11.96
CA ASN A 438 8.84 -6.76 -11.80
C ASN A 438 8.25 -5.58 -11.02
N THR A 439 7.00 -5.23 -11.30
CA THR A 439 6.28 -4.14 -10.63
C THR A 439 6.04 -4.48 -9.17
N SER A 440 5.59 -5.71 -8.89
CA SER A 440 5.45 -6.23 -7.54
C SER A 440 6.77 -6.27 -6.79
N LEU A 441 7.87 -6.68 -7.44
CA LEU A 441 9.18 -6.76 -6.82
C LEU A 441 9.73 -5.37 -6.45
N THR A 442 9.60 -4.38 -7.33
CA THR A 442 10.03 -3.01 -7.02
C THR A 442 9.24 -2.40 -5.87
N THR A 443 7.92 -2.59 -5.86
CA THR A 443 7.08 -2.13 -4.75
C THR A 443 7.41 -2.87 -3.46
N LEU A 444 7.67 -4.18 -3.54
CA LEU A 444 8.08 -5.00 -2.41
C LEU A 444 9.42 -4.55 -1.83
N CYS A 445 10.42 -4.19 -2.66
CA CYS A 445 11.69 -3.65 -2.19
C CYS A 445 11.49 -2.39 -1.33
N VAL A 446 10.61 -1.49 -1.79
CA VAL A 446 10.28 -0.25 -1.07
C VAL A 446 9.55 -0.56 0.24
N ILE A 447 8.51 -1.39 0.20
CA ILE A 447 7.72 -1.77 1.38
C ILE A 447 8.59 -2.54 2.39
N ALA A 448 9.44 -3.46 1.94
CA ALA A 448 10.38 -4.18 2.80
C ALA A 448 11.35 -3.24 3.51
N ALA A 449 11.83 -2.19 2.84
CA ALA A 449 12.66 -1.18 3.50
C ALA A 449 11.88 -0.39 4.57
N ILE A 450 10.60 -0.06 4.33
CA ILE A 450 9.73 0.52 5.37
C ILE A 450 9.59 -0.44 6.54
N LEU A 451 9.28 -1.71 6.27
CA LEU A 451 9.09 -2.74 7.29
C LEU A 451 10.34 -2.92 8.19
N LEU A 452 11.53 -2.88 7.58
CA LEU A 452 12.80 -3.10 8.27
C LEU A 452 13.32 -1.85 9.00
N PHE A 453 13.10 -0.64 8.45
CA PHE A 453 13.80 0.56 8.91
C PHE A 453 12.89 1.68 9.45
N ALA A 454 11.60 1.74 9.09
CA ALA A 454 10.73 2.87 9.42
C ALA A 454 10.18 2.87 10.86
N GLY A 455 10.36 1.76 11.58
CA GLY A 455 9.95 1.62 12.98
C GLY A 455 8.49 1.21 13.20
N PRO A 456 8.02 1.15 14.46
CA PRO A 456 6.77 0.47 14.83
C PRO A 456 5.51 1.07 14.22
N VAL A 457 5.49 2.38 13.98
CA VAL A 457 4.28 3.10 13.52
C VAL A 457 3.94 2.78 12.07
N LEU A 458 4.94 2.55 11.22
CA LEU A 458 4.73 2.17 9.81
C LEU A 458 4.82 0.66 9.57
N ARG A 459 5.17 -0.12 10.60
CA ARG A 459 5.42 -1.56 10.50
C ARG A 459 4.21 -2.37 10.01
N TYR A 460 3.00 -1.98 10.40
CA TYR A 460 1.78 -2.69 9.99
C TYR A 460 1.13 -2.08 8.73
N PHE A 461 1.57 -0.88 8.34
CA PHE A 461 1.23 -0.32 7.04
C PHE A 461 2.03 -1.00 5.94
N ALA A 462 3.33 -1.22 6.18
CA ALA A 462 4.22 -2.01 5.33
C ALA A 462 3.96 -3.51 5.49
#